data_AF-A0A318Q1X0-F1
#
_entry.id   AF-A0A318Q1X0-F1
#
_cell.length_a   1.000
_cell.length_b   1.000
_cell.length_c   1.000
_cell.angle_alpha   90.00
_cell.angle_beta   90.00
_cell.angle_gamma   90.00
#
_symmetry.space_group_name_H-M   'P 1'
#
loop_
_entity.id
_entity.type
_entity.pdbx_description
1 polymer ?
#
loop_
_entity_poly.entity_id
_entity_poly.type
_entity_poly.pdbx_seq_one_letter_code
_entity_poly.pdbx_strand_id
1 'polypeptide(L)'
;MSFGDRVNQFDAWLLDRVFQPFADALPERLPAMELGMSFQVGSIVLSAVSISALLMLEGMSFSNVVTNMLGWCFEVIFYIGIHRMRGMVRPGYLNPLRGMLAGMRPISVPFAMYAIYQAVTAERAYELALWFNSLSQIVFVAGIYLISCHMPPPRQRARQGFGRGFQPNET
;
A
#
# COMPACT_ATOMS: atom_id res chain seq x y z
N MET A 1 -3.20 -24.29 -15.63
CA MET A 1 -3.09 -22.96 -14.99
C MET A 1 -1.76 -22.36 -15.37
N SER A 2 -1.76 -21.19 -16.00
CA SER A 2 -0.53 -20.45 -16.31
C SER A 2 0.10 -19.94 -15.01
N PHE A 3 1.41 -19.67 -15.02
CA PHE A 3 2.10 -19.02 -13.89
C PHE A 3 1.43 -17.68 -13.52
N GLY A 4 0.98 -16.91 -14.52
CA GLY A 4 0.26 -15.66 -14.30
C GLY A 4 -1.07 -15.84 -13.55
N ASP A 5 -1.82 -16.91 -13.83
CA ASP A 5 -3.08 -17.20 -13.14
C ASP A 5 -2.84 -17.49 -11.66
N ARG A 6 -1.75 -18.20 -11.33
CA ARG A 6 -1.38 -18.51 -9.95
C ARG A 6 -0.98 -17.26 -9.17
N VAL A 7 -0.23 -16.35 -9.80
CA VAL A 7 0.16 -15.07 -9.20
C VAL A 7 -1.08 -14.21 -8.93
N ASN A 8 -1.98 -14.10 -9.91
CA ASN A 8 -3.22 -13.35 -9.74
C ASN A 8 -4.15 -13.96 -8.69
N GLN A 9 -4.20 -15.29 -8.60
CA GLN A 9 -4.97 -15.98 -7.56
C GLN A 9 -4.39 -15.72 -6.17
N PHE A 10 -3.06 -15.74 -6.03
CA PHE A 10 -2.40 -15.41 -4.78
C PHE A 10 -2.60 -13.95 -4.37
N ASP A 11 -2.48 -13.01 -5.32
CA ASP A 11 -2.78 -11.58 -5.09
C ASP A 11 -4.22 -11.37 -4.62
N ALA A 12 -5.19 -11.99 -5.32
CA ALA A 12 -6.59 -11.92 -4.93
C ALA A 12 -6.82 -12.53 -3.53
N TRP A 13 -6.18 -13.66 -3.23
CA TRP A 13 -6.23 -14.28 -1.91
C TRP A 13 -5.66 -13.36 -0.83
N LEU A 14 -4.52 -12.73 -1.07
CA LEU A 14 -3.89 -11.82 -0.12
C LEU A 14 -4.78 -10.60 0.14
N LEU A 15 -5.36 -10.04 -0.92
CA LEU A 15 -6.29 -8.92 -0.82
C LEU A 15 -7.55 -9.30 -0.03
N ASP A 16 -8.21 -10.39 -0.39
CA ASP A 16 -9.49 -10.77 0.21
C ASP A 16 -9.35 -11.35 1.63
N ARG A 17 -8.23 -12.02 1.94
CA ARG A 17 -8.06 -12.72 3.23
C ARG A 17 -7.27 -11.94 4.26
N VAL A 18 -6.42 -11.00 3.86
CA VAL A 18 -5.58 -10.21 4.79
C VAL A 18 -6.02 -8.76 4.80
N PHE A 19 -6.08 -8.10 3.64
CA PHE A 19 -6.30 -6.65 3.58
C PHE A 19 -7.77 -6.26 3.69
N GLN A 20 -8.69 -7.03 3.13
CA GLN A 20 -10.13 -6.77 3.23
C GLN A 20 -10.64 -6.86 4.69
N PRO A 21 -10.34 -7.90 5.50
CA PRO A 21 -10.79 -7.93 6.89
C PRO A 21 -10.12 -6.84 7.73
N PHE A 22 -8.86 -6.49 7.44
CA PHE A 22 -8.20 -5.34 8.08
C PHE A 22 -8.92 -4.03 7.73
N ALA A 23 -9.28 -3.83 6.46
CA ALA A 23 -10.03 -2.67 5.99
C ALA A 23 -11.43 -2.57 6.59
N ASP A 24 -12.07 -3.71 6.82
CA ASP A 24 -13.41 -3.78 7.42
C ASP A 24 -13.38 -3.51 8.93
N ALA A 25 -12.27 -3.80 9.61
CA ALA A 25 -12.06 -3.51 11.03
C ALA A 25 -11.67 -2.04 11.32
N LEU A 26 -11.35 -1.24 10.29
CA LEU A 26 -10.96 0.16 10.46
C LEU A 26 -12.13 1.05 10.93
N PRO A 27 -11.86 2.06 11.79
CA PRO A 27 -12.88 2.97 12.29
C PRO A 27 -13.44 3.87 11.18
N GLU A 28 -14.69 4.29 11.30
CA GLU A 28 -15.41 5.07 10.27
C GLU A 28 -14.72 6.38 9.88
N ARG A 29 -13.92 6.95 10.79
CA ARG A 29 -13.15 8.18 10.55
C ARG A 29 -11.92 7.97 9.65
N LEU A 30 -11.50 6.74 9.41
CA LEU A 30 -10.31 6.37 8.65
C LEU A 30 -10.65 5.27 7.64
N PRO A 31 -11.31 5.61 6.52
CA PRO A 31 -11.58 4.63 5.48
C PRO A 31 -10.28 4.08 4.89
N ALA A 32 -10.28 2.80 4.52
CA ALA A 32 -9.10 2.10 3.97
C ALA A 32 -8.44 2.83 2.79
N MET A 33 -9.22 3.52 1.96
CA MET A 33 -8.71 4.39 0.91
C MET A 33 -7.84 5.53 1.45
N GLU A 34 -8.31 6.26 2.47
CA GLU A 34 -7.54 7.37 3.05
C GLU A 34 -6.31 6.86 3.78
N LEU A 35 -6.43 5.76 4.52
CA LEU A 35 -5.29 5.11 5.15
C LEU A 35 -4.26 4.68 4.09
N GLY A 36 -4.70 4.00 3.03
CA GLY A 36 -3.83 3.59 1.94
C GLY A 36 -3.14 4.76 1.24
N MET A 37 -3.82 5.89 1.07
CA MET A 37 -3.22 7.14 0.58
C MET A 37 -2.19 7.72 1.55
N SER A 38 -2.42 7.66 2.86
CA SER A 38 -1.41 8.05 3.87
C SER A 38 -0.18 7.14 3.81
N PHE A 39 -0.37 5.84 3.59
CA PHE A 39 0.75 4.91 3.34
C PHE A 39 1.52 5.31 2.07
N GLN A 40 0.85 5.68 0.97
CA GLN A 40 1.55 6.16 -0.23
C GLN A 40 2.40 7.42 0.04
N VAL A 41 1.87 8.39 0.79
CA VAL A 41 2.67 9.56 1.21
C VAL A 41 3.83 9.15 2.10
N GLY A 42 3.59 8.23 3.05
CA GLY A 42 4.63 7.67 3.91
C GLY A 42 5.77 7.03 3.13
N SER A 43 5.45 6.24 2.09
CA SER A 43 6.44 5.70 1.15
C SER A 43 7.27 6.82 0.51
N ILE A 44 6.63 7.81 -0.11
CA ILE A 44 7.33 8.91 -0.79
C ILE A 44 8.30 9.63 0.15
N VAL A 45 7.89 9.87 1.40
CA VAL A 45 8.73 10.53 2.41
C VAL A 45 9.89 9.64 2.86
N LEU A 46 9.63 8.35 3.15
CA LEU A 46 10.67 7.40 3.54
C LEU A 46 11.70 7.18 2.43
N SER A 47 11.23 7.08 1.19
CA SER A 47 12.05 7.02 -0.02
C SER A 47 12.92 8.27 -0.16
N ALA A 48 12.35 9.48 0.01
CA ALA A 48 13.11 10.72 -0.01
C ALA A 48 14.21 10.75 1.07
N VAL A 49 13.89 10.34 2.30
CA VAL A 49 14.87 10.26 3.40
C VAL A 49 15.99 9.29 3.07
N SER A 50 15.67 8.11 2.54
CA SER A 50 16.66 7.13 2.09
C SER A 50 17.60 7.74 1.04
N ILE A 51 17.05 8.41 0.03
CA ILE A 51 17.87 9.00 -1.05
C ILE A 51 18.74 10.12 -0.50
N SER A 52 18.21 11.00 0.35
CA SER A 52 19.00 12.03 1.02
C SER A 52 20.14 11.44 1.84
N ALA A 53 19.88 10.36 2.60
CA ALA A 53 20.91 9.67 3.37
C ALA A 53 22.01 9.08 2.46
N LEU A 54 21.64 8.42 1.37
CA LEU A 54 22.62 7.88 0.41
C LEU A 54 23.44 8.99 -0.27
N LEU A 55 22.85 10.16 -0.55
CA LEU A 55 23.55 11.29 -1.15
C LEU A 55 24.60 11.90 -0.21
N MET A 56 24.32 11.94 1.10
CA MET A 56 25.27 12.44 2.09
C MET A 56 26.45 11.51 2.35
N LEU A 57 26.32 10.22 2.04
CA LEU A 57 27.34 9.20 2.28
C LEU A 57 28.45 9.17 1.20
N GLU A 58 28.53 10.18 0.31
CA GLU A 58 29.55 10.42 -0.74
C GLU A 58 29.90 9.24 -1.69
N GLY A 59 29.22 8.10 -1.60
CA GLY A 59 29.56 6.87 -2.33
C GLY A 59 28.65 6.47 -3.49
N MET A 60 27.61 7.24 -3.82
CA MET A 60 26.69 6.85 -4.90
C MET A 60 27.23 7.20 -6.29
N SER A 61 27.30 6.19 -7.16
CA SER A 61 27.48 6.41 -8.59
C SER A 61 26.34 7.25 -9.15
N PHE A 62 26.62 8.06 -10.18
CA PHE A 62 25.60 8.85 -10.86
C PHE A 62 24.42 7.99 -11.35
N SER A 63 24.70 6.76 -11.80
CA SER A 63 23.67 5.80 -12.20
C SER A 63 22.71 5.50 -11.05
N ASN A 64 23.22 5.25 -9.84
CA ASN A 64 22.39 4.94 -8.69
C ASN A 64 21.53 6.14 -8.29
N VAL A 65 22.07 7.36 -8.33
CA VAL A 65 21.31 8.59 -8.08
C VAL A 65 20.13 8.70 -9.05
N VAL A 66 20.39 8.53 -10.35
CA VAL A 66 19.35 8.61 -11.40
C VAL A 66 18.29 7.53 -11.20
N THR A 67 18.68 6.27 -10.97
CA THR A 67 17.72 5.18 -10.75
C THR A 67 16.84 5.42 -9.52
N ASN A 68 17.42 5.87 -8.40
CA ASN A 68 16.67 6.17 -7.19
C ASN A 68 15.71 7.36 -7.39
N MET A 69 16.16 8.42 -8.05
CA MET A 69 15.31 9.58 -8.38
C MET A 69 14.16 9.20 -9.33
N LEU A 70 14.40 8.36 -10.33
CA LEU A 70 13.33 7.87 -11.20
C LEU A 70 12.30 7.03 -10.43
N GLY A 71 12.76 6.16 -9.52
CA GLY A 71 11.87 5.40 -8.63
C GLY A 71 11.02 6.31 -7.75
N TRP A 72 11.62 7.33 -7.13
CA TRP A 72 10.91 8.32 -6.34
C TRP A 72 9.88 9.12 -7.17
N CYS A 73 10.27 9.58 -8.36
CA CYS A 73 9.36 10.25 -9.29
C CYS A 73 8.18 9.34 -9.69
N PHE A 74 8.41 8.05 -9.88
CA PHE A 74 7.36 7.08 -10.16
C PHE A 74 6.38 6.95 -8.99
N GLU A 75 6.86 6.86 -7.74
CA GLU A 75 6.00 6.86 -6.54
C GLU A 75 5.13 8.13 -6.47
N VAL A 76 5.72 9.30 -6.74
CA VAL A 76 5.00 10.59 -6.74
C VAL A 76 3.92 10.63 -7.84
N ILE A 77 4.26 10.24 -9.08
CA ILE A 77 3.32 10.21 -10.20
C ILE A 77 2.19 9.22 -9.90
N PHE A 78 2.53 8.05 -9.35
CA PHE A 78 1.55 7.06 -8.94
C PHE A 78 0.58 7.63 -7.90
N TYR A 79 1.10 8.27 -6.84
CA TYR A 79 0.28 8.94 -5.83
C TYR A 79 -0.66 9.99 -6.43
N ILE A 80 -0.15 10.87 -7.30
CA ILE A 80 -0.96 11.89 -7.97
C ILE A 80 -2.05 11.23 -8.83
N GLY A 81 -1.71 10.17 -9.55
CA GLY A 81 -2.65 9.40 -10.37
C GLY A 81 -3.79 8.82 -9.54
N ILE A 82 -3.48 8.11 -8.46
CA ILE A 82 -4.48 7.55 -7.56
C ILE A 82 -5.28 8.65 -6.86
N HIS A 83 -4.63 9.72 -6.39
CA HIS A 83 -5.30 10.85 -5.75
C HIS A 83 -6.37 11.46 -6.65
N ARG A 84 -6.08 11.62 -7.94
CA ARG A 84 -7.04 12.11 -8.94
C ARG A 84 -8.19 11.14 -9.17
N MET A 85 -7.93 9.85 -9.08
CA MET A 85 -8.92 8.78 -9.29
C MET A 85 -9.73 8.42 -8.05
N ARG A 86 -9.32 8.90 -6.86
CA ARG A 86 -10.00 8.66 -5.58
C ARG A 86 -11.49 8.97 -5.62
N GLY A 87 -11.90 9.99 -6.37
CA GLY A 87 -13.31 10.37 -6.53
C GLY A 87 -14.20 9.33 -7.24
N MET A 88 -13.61 8.33 -7.90
CA MET A 88 -14.35 7.23 -8.53
C MET A 88 -14.77 6.15 -7.54
N VAL A 89 -14.13 6.07 -6.37
CA VAL A 89 -14.45 5.06 -5.37
C VAL A 89 -15.66 5.52 -4.56
N ARG A 90 -16.79 4.83 -4.73
CA ARG A 90 -18.06 5.14 -4.08
C ARG A 90 -18.43 4.06 -3.05
N PRO A 91 -18.94 4.43 -1.87
CA PRO A 91 -19.41 3.47 -0.87
C PRO A 91 -20.52 2.56 -1.44
N GLY A 92 -20.42 1.25 -1.23
CA GLY A 92 -21.42 0.28 -1.68
C GLY A 92 -21.33 -0.14 -3.16
N TYR A 93 -20.36 0.37 -3.92
CA TYR A 93 -20.04 -0.09 -5.27
C TYR A 93 -18.70 -0.84 -5.28
N LEU A 94 -18.50 -1.68 -6.31
CA LEU A 94 -17.21 -2.33 -6.54
C LEU A 94 -16.12 -1.27 -6.74
N ASN A 95 -14.94 -1.49 -6.17
CA ASN A 95 -13.84 -0.54 -6.25
C ASN A 95 -13.17 -0.66 -7.64
N PRO A 96 -13.24 0.35 -8.52
CA PRO A 96 -12.63 0.27 -9.84
C PRO A 96 -11.10 0.15 -9.78
N LEU A 97 -10.48 0.67 -8.71
CA LEU A 97 -9.03 0.57 -8.52
C LEU A 97 -8.57 -0.85 -8.25
N ARG A 98 -9.45 -1.73 -7.75
CA ARG A 98 -9.12 -3.14 -7.52
C ARG A 98 -8.71 -3.84 -8.81
N GLY A 99 -9.41 -3.56 -9.91
CA GLY A 99 -9.08 -4.08 -11.24
C GLY A 99 -7.93 -3.34 -11.89
N MET A 100 -7.91 -2.01 -11.79
CA MET A 100 -6.85 -1.18 -12.39
C MET A 100 -5.46 -1.46 -11.80
N LEU A 101 -5.39 -1.79 -10.51
CA LEU A 101 -4.15 -2.10 -9.80
C LEU A 101 -3.82 -3.59 -9.77
N ALA A 102 -4.62 -4.44 -10.41
CA ALA A 102 -4.42 -5.89 -10.38
C ALA A 102 -3.07 -6.34 -10.95
N GLY A 103 -2.50 -5.59 -11.89
CA GLY A 103 -1.13 -5.85 -12.36
C GLY A 103 -0.05 -5.29 -11.43
N MET A 104 -0.29 -4.12 -10.83
CA MET A 104 0.73 -3.42 -10.05
C MET A 104 0.94 -4.01 -8.66
N ARG A 105 -0.12 -4.54 -8.03
CA ARG A 105 -0.04 -5.21 -6.73
C ARG A 105 0.88 -6.44 -6.70
N PRO A 106 0.76 -7.43 -7.59
CA PRO A 106 1.64 -8.60 -7.56
C PRO A 106 3.07 -8.27 -7.98
N ILE A 107 3.27 -7.21 -8.78
CA ILE A 107 4.60 -6.75 -9.20
C ILE A 107 5.31 -6.02 -8.06
N SER A 108 4.61 -5.24 -7.24
CA SER A 108 5.24 -4.47 -6.16
C SER A 108 5.75 -5.34 -5.00
N VAL A 109 5.15 -6.51 -4.76
CA VAL A 109 5.58 -7.48 -3.73
C VAL A 109 7.04 -7.95 -3.93
N PRO A 110 7.47 -8.48 -5.09
CA PRO A 110 8.86 -8.88 -5.29
C PRO A 110 9.83 -7.70 -5.26
N PHE A 111 9.40 -6.49 -5.66
CA PHE A 111 10.24 -5.29 -5.48
C PHE A 111 10.49 -4.99 -4.01
N ALA A 112 9.47 -5.09 -3.15
CA ALA A 112 9.65 -4.93 -1.70
C ALA A 112 10.55 -6.02 -1.11
N MET A 113 10.38 -7.28 -1.54
CA MET A 113 11.26 -8.38 -1.11
C MET A 113 12.71 -8.15 -1.52
N TYR A 114 12.93 -7.65 -2.74
CA TYR A 114 14.26 -7.33 -3.24
C TYR A 114 14.89 -6.15 -2.49
N ALA A 115 14.10 -5.14 -2.10
CA ALA A 115 14.59 -4.04 -1.26
C ALA A 115 15.07 -4.54 0.11
N ILE A 116 14.29 -5.42 0.76
CA ILE A 116 14.68 -6.06 2.02
C ILE A 116 15.97 -6.86 1.85
N TYR A 117 16.08 -7.66 0.78
CA TYR A 117 17.30 -8.40 0.48
C TYR A 117 18.51 -7.47 0.39
N GLN A 118 18.39 -6.35 -0.36
CA GLN A 118 19.46 -5.36 -0.46
C GLN A 118 19.83 -4.74 0.89
N ALA A 119 18.87 -4.46 1.77
CA ALA A 119 19.13 -3.94 3.10
C ALA A 119 19.87 -4.94 3.99
N VAL A 120 19.53 -6.24 3.91
CA VAL A 120 20.17 -7.30 4.69
C VAL A 120 21.59 -7.59 4.20
N THR A 121 21.85 -7.48 2.90
CA THR A 121 23.19 -7.69 2.32
C THR A 121 24.03 -6.41 2.23
N ALA A 122 23.54 -5.30 2.77
CA ALA A 122 24.19 -4.01 2.68
C ALA A 122 25.48 -3.96 3.51
N GLU A 123 26.45 -3.18 3.05
CA GLU A 123 27.55 -2.74 3.90
C GLU A 123 27.04 -1.81 5.00
N ARG A 124 27.66 -1.87 6.18
CA ARG A 124 27.25 -1.09 7.38
C ARG A 124 27.09 0.41 7.13
N ALA A 125 27.84 0.97 6.18
CA ALA A 125 27.74 2.38 5.83
C ALA A 125 26.39 2.76 5.19
N TYR A 126 25.74 1.84 4.47
CA TYR A 126 24.49 2.08 3.74
C TYR A 126 23.26 1.43 4.38
N GLU A 127 23.47 0.62 5.41
CA GLU A 127 22.44 -0.19 6.07
C GLU A 127 21.21 0.65 6.47
N LEU A 128 21.41 1.77 7.18
CA LEU A 128 20.32 2.62 7.64
C LEU A 128 19.48 3.17 6.47
N ALA A 129 20.13 3.65 5.42
CA ALA A 129 19.44 4.21 4.26
C ALA A 129 18.64 3.13 3.52
N LEU A 130 19.23 1.94 3.33
CA LEU A 130 18.55 0.83 2.67
C LEU A 130 17.40 0.24 3.50
N TRP A 131 17.45 0.33 4.83
CA TRP A 131 16.30 0.02 5.68
C TRP A 131 15.16 1.02 5.52
N PHE A 132 15.44 2.32 5.40
CA PHE A 132 14.41 3.32 5.07
C PHE A 132 13.78 3.05 3.70
N ASN A 133 14.58 2.68 2.70
CA ASN A 133 14.06 2.27 1.39
C ASN A 133 13.20 1.01 1.47
N SER A 134 13.64 0.00 2.23
CA SER A 134 12.87 -1.24 2.41
C SER A 134 11.54 -0.98 3.09
N LEU A 135 11.54 -0.15 4.15
CA LEU A 135 10.33 0.28 4.82
C LEU A 135 9.41 1.05 3.87
N SER A 136 9.97 1.93 3.04
CA SER A 136 9.23 2.63 1.99
C SER A 136 8.49 1.64 1.08
N GLN A 137 9.18 0.64 0.53
CA GLN A 137 8.58 -0.34 -0.38
C GLN A 137 7.50 -1.21 0.32
N ILE A 138 7.69 -1.58 1.58
CA ILE A 138 6.68 -2.31 2.36
C ILE A 138 5.42 -1.46 2.53
N VAL A 139 5.60 -0.20 2.93
CA VAL A 139 4.52 0.76 3.13
C VAL A 139 3.81 1.06 1.81
N PHE A 140 4.55 1.16 0.70
CA PHE A 140 4.00 1.30 -0.66
C PHE A 140 3.09 0.13 -1.02
N VAL A 141 3.57 -1.11 -0.87
CA VAL A 141 2.79 -2.32 -1.13
C VAL A 141 1.52 -2.32 -0.28
N ALA A 142 1.66 -2.14 1.05
CA ALA A 142 0.52 -2.09 1.95
C ALA A 142 -0.51 -1.03 1.52
N GLY A 143 -0.04 0.16 1.14
CA GLY A 143 -0.89 1.24 0.63
C GLY A 143 -1.69 0.83 -0.61
N ILE A 144 -1.06 0.21 -1.61
CA ILE A 144 -1.75 -0.23 -2.85
C ILE A 144 -2.83 -1.27 -2.55
N TYR A 145 -2.55 -2.22 -1.66
CA TYR A 145 -3.53 -3.22 -1.26
C TYR A 145 -4.71 -2.58 -0.52
N LEU A 146 -4.45 -1.65 0.41
CA LEU A 146 -5.50 -0.91 1.13
C LEU A 146 -6.37 -0.05 0.18
N ILE A 147 -5.76 0.64 -0.78
CA ILE A 147 -6.48 1.41 -1.81
C ILE A 147 -7.36 0.50 -2.68
N SER A 148 -6.97 -0.75 -2.85
CA SER A 148 -7.69 -1.75 -3.65
C SER A 148 -8.84 -2.43 -2.91
N CYS A 149 -8.94 -2.29 -1.58
CA CYS A 149 -10.01 -2.90 -0.80
C CYS A 149 -11.39 -2.31 -1.18
N HIS A 150 -12.43 -3.12 -1.05
CA HIS A 150 -13.80 -2.63 -1.20
C HIS A 150 -14.18 -1.72 -0.04
N MET A 151 -15.04 -0.74 -0.32
CA MET A 151 -15.61 0.13 0.70
C MET A 151 -16.99 -0.43 1.13
N PRO A 152 -17.15 -0.87 2.39
CA PRO A 152 -18.40 -1.44 2.88
C PRO A 152 -19.59 -0.50 2.70
N PRO A 153 -20.79 -1.03 2.41
CA PRO A 153 -21.99 -0.22 2.30
C PRO A 153 -22.36 0.41 3.66
N PRO A 154 -22.87 1.66 3.69
CA PRO A 154 -23.13 2.39 4.93
C PRO A 154 -24.11 1.68 5.88
N ARG A 155 -25.02 0.84 5.36
CA ARG A 155 -25.99 0.08 6.18
C ARG A 155 -25.41 -1.13 6.92
N GLN A 156 -24.31 -1.73 6.44
CA GLN A 156 -23.67 -2.84 7.14
C GLN A 156 -22.84 -2.35 8.34
N ARG A 157 -22.34 -1.11 8.31
CA ARG A 157 -21.56 -0.51 9.40
C ARG A 157 -22.41 0.05 10.55
N ALA A 158 -23.60 0.57 10.25
CA ALA A 158 -24.58 0.94 11.29
C ALA A 158 -24.98 -0.25 12.19
N ARG A 159 -24.98 -1.48 11.65
CA ARG A 159 -25.24 -2.71 12.42
C ARG A 159 -24.07 -3.12 13.31
N GLN A 160 -22.83 -2.75 12.98
CA GLN A 160 -21.66 -3.05 13.83
C GLN A 160 -21.47 -2.01 14.95
N GLY A 161 -21.89 -0.76 14.75
CA GLY A 161 -21.91 0.26 15.80
C GLY A 161 -23.09 0.18 16.78
N PHE A 162 -24.21 -0.44 16.37
CA PHE A 162 -25.47 -0.47 17.15
C PHE A 162 -25.85 -1.88 17.64
N GLY A 163 -24.90 -2.82 17.69
CA GLY A 163 -25.14 -4.23 18.05
C GLY A 163 -24.92 -4.60 19.51
N ARG A 164 -24.75 -3.62 20.41
CA ARG A 164 -24.56 -3.84 21.86
C ARG A 164 -25.45 -2.95 22.72
N GLY A 165 -26.71 -2.81 22.33
CA GLY A 165 -27.73 -2.08 23.09
C GLY A 165 -29.05 -2.83 23.05
N PHE A 166 -29.38 -3.46 24.18
CA PHE A 166 -30.72 -3.85 24.64
C PHE A 166 -31.74 -4.32 23.58
N GLN A 167 -31.98 -5.63 23.52
CA GLN A 167 -33.30 -6.12 23.14
C GLN A 167 -34.22 -5.96 24.36
N PRO A 168 -35.30 -5.15 24.30
CA PRO A 168 -36.39 -5.30 25.25
C PRO A 168 -37.13 -6.59 24.93
N ASN A 169 -37.18 -7.51 25.90
CA ASN A 169 -38.08 -8.66 25.85
C ASN A 169 -39.51 -8.15 25.76
N GLU A 170 -40.18 -8.42 24.65
CA GLU A 170 -41.63 -8.55 24.62
C GLU A 170 -41.97 -10.03 24.87
N THR A 171 -42.35 -10.33 26.12
CA THR A 171 -43.47 -11.18 26.58
C THR A 171 -43.28 -11.52 28.04
#